data_AF-A0A7X8XBL5-F1
#
_entry.id   AF-A0A7X8XBL5-F1
#
_cell.length_a   1.000
_cell.length_b   1.000
_cell.length_c   1.000
_cell.angle_alpha   90.00
_cell.angle_beta   90.00
_cell.angle_gamma   90.00
#
_symmetry.space_group_name_H-M   'P 1'
#
loop_
_entity.id
_entity.type
_entity.pdbx_description
1 polymer ?
#
loop_
_entity_poly.entity_id
_entity_poly.type
_entity_poly.pdbx_seq_one_letter_code
_entity_poly.pdbx_strand_id
1 'polypeptide(L)'
;MGQSKNRISCVACGILLIGLLLTLPEIYATEVAPPEKNFTAFFQEGVRLAGSGDYAAATRHLQEGLQLDWSNSERRRLLSYLGSLNISCAPEQAWHWLLQAMMTPCSDETTCLRTFLNMGEFLYRNDHCEAAIGAAENVTIRKYAHPSLRFSAHFLIARSYQKLNLTDQAILHYQKAVEAGKSVPYKFNYSSAEKALQQLQPQEVKP
;
A
#
# COMPACT_ATOMS: atom_id res chain seq x y z
N MET A 1 -65.75 -35.48 16.49
CA MET A 1 -65.77 -36.55 17.53
C MET A 1 -64.32 -36.77 17.95
N GLY A 2 -63.84 -36.60 19.18
CA GLY A 2 -64.34 -36.06 20.45
C GLY A 2 -63.21 -35.25 21.11
N GLN A 3 -63.54 -34.12 21.76
CA GLN A 3 -63.52 -33.92 23.22
C GLN A 3 -62.14 -34.19 23.86
N SER A 4 -61.32 -33.18 24.20
CA SER A 4 -61.49 -32.15 25.26
C SER A 4 -61.60 -32.74 26.67
N LYS A 5 -60.53 -32.54 27.46
CA LYS A 5 -60.48 -32.05 28.86
C LYS A 5 -59.40 -32.78 29.66
N ASN A 6 -58.47 -32.01 30.23
CA ASN A 6 -58.21 -32.08 31.66
C ASN A 6 -57.51 -30.80 32.11
N ARG A 7 -58.29 -29.96 32.80
CA ARG A 7 -57.80 -28.98 33.77
C ARG A 7 -57.97 -29.62 35.15
N ILE A 8 -56.92 -29.59 35.96
CA ILE A 8 -57.07 -29.54 37.43
C ILE A 8 -56.21 -28.38 37.91
N SER A 9 -56.85 -27.55 38.71
CA SER A 9 -56.39 -26.32 39.34
C SER A 9 -56.09 -26.59 40.82
N CYS A 10 -55.48 -25.59 41.46
CA CYS A 10 -55.36 -25.35 42.91
C CYS A 10 -54.11 -26.03 43.54
N VAL A 11 -53.35 -25.44 44.46
CA VAL A 11 -53.57 -24.34 45.42
C VAL A 11 -52.22 -23.63 45.67
N ALA A 12 -52.29 -22.32 45.91
CA ALA A 12 -51.19 -21.49 46.39
C ALA A 12 -50.73 -21.88 47.81
N CYS A 13 -49.42 -21.92 48.06
CA CYS A 13 -48.88 -21.76 49.40
C CYS A 13 -47.63 -20.88 49.31
N GLY A 14 -47.76 -19.63 49.74
CA GLY A 14 -46.66 -18.71 49.88
C GLY A 14 -45.90 -18.98 51.18
N ILE A 15 -44.57 -19.01 51.09
CA ILE A 15 -43.69 -18.73 52.22
C ILE A 15 -42.61 -17.78 51.70
N LEU A 16 -42.62 -16.57 52.28
CA LEU A 16 -41.49 -15.65 52.29
C LEU A 16 -40.25 -16.37 52.82
N LEU A 17 -39.14 -16.31 52.07
CA LEU A 17 -37.81 -16.37 52.66
C LEU A 17 -36.93 -15.34 51.96
N ILE A 18 -36.94 -14.16 52.57
CA ILE A 18 -35.94 -13.11 52.44
C ILE A 18 -34.60 -13.68 52.93
N GLY A 19 -33.53 -13.39 52.18
CA GLY A 19 -32.19 -13.32 52.74
C GLY A 19 -31.22 -14.43 52.31
N LEU A 20 -30.66 -14.30 51.11
CA LEU A 20 -29.22 -14.50 50.90
C LEU A 20 -28.81 -13.87 49.56
N LEU A 21 -28.65 -12.54 49.57
CA LEU A 21 -27.86 -11.82 48.56
C LEU A 21 -26.39 -12.19 48.80
N LEU A 22 -25.98 -13.34 48.26
CA LEU A 22 -24.58 -13.63 48.03
C LEU A 22 -24.14 -12.72 46.88
N THR A 23 -23.51 -11.61 47.24
CA THR A 23 -22.70 -10.79 46.34
C THR A 23 -21.58 -11.67 45.81
N LEU A 24 -21.82 -12.37 44.71
CA LEU A 24 -20.75 -12.87 43.88
C LEU A 24 -19.99 -11.63 43.41
N PRO A 25 -18.69 -11.49 43.68
CA PRO A 25 -17.91 -10.45 43.04
C PRO A 25 -18.04 -10.69 41.54
N GLU A 26 -18.56 -9.70 40.82
CA GLU A 26 -18.42 -9.63 39.37
C GLU A 26 -16.92 -9.76 39.10
N ILE A 27 -16.51 -10.95 38.69
CA ILE A 27 -15.21 -11.16 38.10
C ILE A 27 -15.33 -10.47 36.76
N TYR A 28 -15.07 -9.15 36.75
CA TYR A 28 -14.76 -8.42 35.54
C TYR A 28 -13.57 -9.16 34.93
N ALA A 29 -13.87 -9.99 33.92
CA ALA A 29 -12.85 -10.39 32.97
C ALA A 29 -12.31 -9.08 32.45
N THR A 30 -11.12 -8.70 32.91
CA THR A 30 -10.33 -7.67 32.26
C THR A 30 -10.16 -8.17 30.84
N GLU A 31 -10.96 -7.62 29.93
CA GLU A 31 -10.77 -7.74 28.51
C GLU A 31 -9.33 -7.30 28.28
N VAL A 32 -8.43 -8.27 28.11
CA VAL A 32 -7.04 -8.01 27.80
C VAL A 32 -7.10 -7.24 26.49
N ALA A 33 -6.83 -5.94 26.55
CA ALA A 33 -6.85 -5.08 25.38
C ALA A 33 -6.07 -5.81 24.29
N PRO A 34 -6.65 -6.00 23.09
CA PRO A 34 -5.99 -6.73 22.03
C PRO A 34 -4.61 -6.10 21.82
N PRO A 35 -3.56 -6.93 21.62
CA PRO A 35 -2.19 -6.44 21.50
C PRO A 35 -2.16 -5.27 20.52
N GLU A 36 -1.57 -4.16 20.95
CA GLU A 36 -1.66 -2.87 20.25
C GLU A 36 -1.41 -3.08 18.76
N LYS A 37 -2.42 -2.70 17.99
CA LYS A 37 -2.43 -2.75 16.55
C LYS A 37 -1.37 -1.81 15.99
N ASN A 38 -0.16 -2.33 15.80
CA ASN A 38 0.96 -1.55 15.27
C ASN A 38 1.12 -1.80 13.77
N PHE A 39 0.45 -0.96 12.97
CA PHE A 39 0.55 -1.02 11.50
C PHE A 39 2.00 -0.94 11.01
N THR A 40 2.81 -0.09 11.64
CA THR A 40 4.18 0.15 11.20
C THR A 40 5.02 -1.11 11.32
N ALA A 41 4.97 -1.79 12.48
CA ALA A 41 5.68 -3.04 12.69
C ALA A 41 5.20 -4.13 11.71
N PHE A 42 3.88 -4.26 11.55
CA PHE A 42 3.28 -5.22 10.62
C PHE A 42 3.73 -4.99 9.17
N PHE A 43 3.67 -3.74 8.70
CA PHE A 43 4.05 -3.37 7.35
C PHE A 43 5.56 -3.56 7.12
N GLN A 44 6.38 -3.18 8.09
CA GLN A 44 7.84 -3.35 8.00
C GLN A 44 8.25 -4.81 7.92
N GLU A 45 7.53 -5.72 8.57
CA GLU A 45 7.78 -7.16 8.44
C GLU A 45 7.52 -7.65 7.00
N GLY A 46 6.41 -7.23 6.38
CA GLY A 46 6.15 -7.53 4.98
C GLY A 46 7.22 -6.98 4.03
N VAL A 47 7.71 -5.77 4.29
CA VAL A 47 8.83 -5.17 3.54
C VAL A 47 10.12 -5.94 3.75
N ARG A 48 10.40 -6.39 4.98
CA ARG A 48 11.59 -7.18 5.33
C ARG A 48 11.58 -8.53 4.60
N LEU A 49 10.45 -9.22 4.58
CA LEU A 49 10.27 -10.48 3.83
C LEU A 49 10.57 -10.27 2.35
N ALA A 50 10.01 -9.22 1.73
CA ALA A 50 10.30 -8.89 0.33
C ALA A 50 11.78 -8.55 0.11
N GLY A 51 12.41 -7.83 1.05
CA GLY A 51 13.84 -7.50 1.01
C GLY A 51 14.76 -8.73 1.11
N SER A 52 14.29 -9.83 1.71
CA SER A 52 14.99 -11.12 1.73
C SER A 52 14.80 -11.96 0.47
N GLY A 53 13.98 -11.48 -0.49
CA GLY A 53 13.65 -12.19 -1.72
C GLY A 53 12.45 -13.15 -1.59
N ASP A 54 11.90 -13.33 -0.39
CA ASP A 54 10.69 -14.14 -0.18
C ASP A 54 9.42 -13.33 -0.49
N TYR A 55 9.20 -13.08 -1.78
CA TYR A 55 8.05 -12.33 -2.26
C TYR A 55 6.71 -13.04 -1.99
N ALA A 56 6.71 -14.37 -1.90
CA ALA A 56 5.53 -15.15 -1.61
C ALA A 56 5.10 -14.98 -0.15
N ALA A 57 6.04 -15.09 0.80
CA ALA A 57 5.76 -14.82 2.21
C ALA A 57 5.36 -13.35 2.43
N ALA A 58 6.05 -12.41 1.78
CA ALA A 58 5.71 -10.99 1.86
C ALA A 58 4.27 -10.73 1.38
N THR A 59 3.89 -11.29 0.24
CA THR A 59 2.55 -11.13 -0.34
C THR A 59 1.49 -11.71 0.60
N ARG A 60 1.70 -12.94 1.11
CA ARG A 60 0.77 -13.58 2.05
C ARG A 60 0.61 -12.76 3.33
N HIS A 61 1.71 -12.37 3.95
CA HIS A 61 1.73 -11.56 5.17
C HIS A 61 0.93 -10.26 4.97
N LEU A 62 1.18 -9.54 3.88
CA LEU A 62 0.48 -8.27 3.61
C LEU A 62 -1.01 -8.45 3.26
N GLN A 63 -1.38 -9.57 2.64
CA GLN A 63 -2.78 -9.92 2.36
C GLN A 63 -3.57 -10.19 3.64
N GLU A 64 -2.97 -10.87 4.63
CA GLU A 64 -3.57 -11.03 5.97
C GLU A 64 -3.86 -9.65 6.60
N GLY A 65 -2.98 -8.69 6.36
CA GLY A 65 -3.16 -7.30 6.76
C GLY A 65 -4.44 -6.68 6.22
N LEU A 66 -4.90 -7.02 5.02
CA LEU A 66 -6.13 -6.44 4.45
C LEU A 66 -7.41 -6.84 5.20
N GLN A 67 -7.35 -7.91 5.99
CA GLN A 67 -8.46 -8.37 6.84
C GLN A 67 -8.57 -7.61 8.17
N LEU A 68 -7.55 -6.80 8.49
CA LEU A 68 -7.51 -6.01 9.71
C LEU A 68 -8.09 -4.61 9.44
N ASP A 69 -8.67 -4.01 10.49
CA ASP A 69 -9.36 -2.71 10.42
C ASP A 69 -8.41 -1.48 10.37
N TRP A 70 -7.54 -1.41 9.35
CA TRP A 70 -6.62 -0.28 9.21
C TRP A 70 -7.33 0.98 8.76
N SER A 71 -6.75 2.14 9.05
CA SER A 71 -7.20 3.39 8.44
C SER A 71 -7.11 3.29 6.91
N ASN A 72 -7.90 4.09 6.18
CA ASN A 72 -7.88 4.02 4.72
C ASN A 72 -6.49 4.33 4.11
N SER A 73 -5.71 5.21 4.73
CA SER A 73 -4.32 5.50 4.31
C SER A 73 -3.40 4.28 4.47
N GLU A 74 -3.50 3.57 5.58
CA GLU A 74 -2.76 2.34 5.83
C GLU A 74 -3.18 1.20 4.89
N ARG A 75 -4.49 1.03 4.68
CA ARG A 75 -5.06 0.08 3.71
C ARG A 75 -4.57 0.38 2.29
N ARG A 76 -4.60 1.65 1.86
CA ARG A 76 -4.07 2.07 0.56
C ARG A 76 -2.58 1.77 0.44
N ARG A 77 -1.81 1.99 1.51
CA ARG A 77 -0.38 1.68 1.53
C ARG A 77 -0.11 0.19 1.37
N LEU A 78 -0.89 -0.69 2.02
CA LEU A 78 -0.82 -2.14 1.83
C LEU A 78 -1.12 -2.54 0.39
N LEU A 79 -2.27 -2.10 -0.15
CA LEU A 79 -2.69 -2.40 -1.52
C LEU A 79 -1.66 -1.92 -2.56
N SER A 80 -1.16 -0.70 -2.39
CA SER A 80 -0.13 -0.12 -3.26
C SER A 80 1.16 -0.94 -3.25
N TYR A 81 1.59 -1.41 -2.07
CA TYR A 81 2.79 -2.24 -1.94
C TYR A 81 2.59 -3.65 -2.49
N LEU A 82 1.46 -4.30 -2.19
CA LEU A 82 1.05 -5.58 -2.80
C LEU A 82 1.04 -5.51 -4.33
N GLY A 83 0.49 -4.44 -4.88
CA GLY A 83 0.55 -4.13 -6.31
C GLY A 83 1.99 -4.14 -6.81
N SER A 84 2.88 -3.39 -6.16
CA SER A 84 4.30 -3.29 -6.56
C SER A 84 5.06 -4.62 -6.51
N LEU A 85 4.79 -5.47 -5.52
CA LEU A 85 5.45 -6.79 -5.40
C LEU A 85 5.07 -7.72 -6.55
N ASN A 86 3.84 -7.60 -7.06
CA ASN A 86 3.27 -8.54 -8.02
C ASN A 86 3.42 -8.09 -9.48
N ILE A 87 3.94 -6.89 -9.77
CA ILE A 87 3.99 -6.34 -11.13
C ILE A 87 4.65 -7.31 -12.13
N SER A 88 5.71 -8.01 -11.69
CA SER A 88 6.48 -8.89 -12.60
C SER A 88 5.99 -10.34 -12.64
N CYS A 89 5.45 -10.86 -11.54
CA CYS A 89 5.10 -12.28 -11.41
C CYS A 89 3.60 -12.57 -11.54
N ALA A 90 2.73 -11.59 -11.26
CA ALA A 90 1.28 -11.73 -11.30
C ALA A 90 0.63 -10.41 -11.72
N PRO A 91 0.79 -9.99 -13.00
CA PRO A 91 0.40 -8.64 -13.45
C PRO A 91 -1.10 -8.35 -13.31
N GLU A 92 -1.98 -9.33 -13.54
CA GLU A 92 -3.43 -9.15 -13.35
C GLU A 92 -3.77 -8.85 -11.88
N GLN A 93 -3.14 -9.57 -10.95
CA GLN A 93 -3.32 -9.35 -9.52
C GLN A 93 -2.71 -8.02 -9.08
N ALA A 94 -1.55 -7.65 -9.63
CA ALA A 94 -0.94 -6.35 -9.39
C ALA A 94 -1.86 -5.20 -9.80
N TRP A 95 -2.44 -5.29 -11.01
CA TRP A 95 -3.42 -4.33 -11.51
C TRP A 95 -4.62 -4.21 -10.57
N HIS A 96 -5.18 -5.34 -10.14
CA HIS A 96 -6.31 -5.36 -9.21
C HIS A 96 -5.99 -4.62 -7.90
N TRP A 97 -4.84 -4.89 -7.28
CA TRP A 97 -4.44 -4.20 -6.06
C TRP A 97 -4.20 -2.71 -6.26
N LEU A 98 -3.56 -2.32 -7.37
CA LEU A 98 -3.31 -0.90 -7.67
C LEU A 98 -4.61 -0.14 -7.93
N LEU A 99 -5.60 -0.75 -8.60
CA LEU A 99 -6.92 -0.15 -8.78
C LEU A 99 -7.65 0.03 -7.45
N GLN A 100 -7.66 -1.01 -6.59
CA GLN A 100 -8.24 -0.87 -5.25
C GLN A 100 -7.55 0.23 -4.43
N ALA A 101 -6.21 0.32 -4.50
CA ALA A 101 -5.45 1.37 -3.84
C ALA A 101 -5.88 2.76 -4.33
N MET A 102 -6.06 2.93 -5.65
CA MET A 102 -6.51 4.19 -6.25
C MET A 102 -7.90 4.61 -5.79
N MET A 103 -8.82 3.65 -5.65
CA MET A 103 -10.20 3.88 -5.18
C MET A 103 -10.31 4.05 -3.65
N THR A 104 -9.29 3.64 -2.89
CA THR A 104 -9.28 3.79 -1.43
C THR A 104 -9.01 5.25 -1.05
N PRO A 105 -9.92 5.94 -0.32
CA PRO A 105 -9.70 7.31 0.12
C PRO A 105 -8.42 7.43 0.95
N CYS A 106 -7.62 8.46 0.74
CA CYS A 106 -6.37 8.62 1.49
C CYS A 106 -6.04 10.09 1.67
N SER A 107 -5.83 10.49 2.92
CA SER A 107 -5.40 11.84 3.29
C SER A 107 -3.88 11.99 3.29
N ASP A 108 -3.14 10.90 3.46
CA ASP A 108 -1.67 10.91 3.36
C ASP A 108 -1.21 11.09 1.91
N GLU A 109 -0.74 12.29 1.58
CA GLU A 109 -0.27 12.65 0.24
C GLU A 109 0.86 11.73 -0.23
N THR A 110 1.81 11.39 0.65
CA THR A 110 2.95 10.53 0.30
C THR A 110 2.50 9.16 -0.20
N THR A 111 1.50 8.55 0.45
CA THR A 111 0.92 7.27 0.04
C THR A 111 0.14 7.40 -1.26
N CYS A 112 -0.59 8.49 -1.47
CA CYS A 112 -1.24 8.79 -2.75
C CYS A 112 -0.22 8.84 -3.90
N LEU A 113 0.85 9.63 -3.74
CA LEU A 113 1.88 9.78 -4.77
C LEU A 113 2.63 8.48 -5.05
N ARG A 114 2.93 7.68 -4.01
CA ARG A 114 3.54 6.36 -4.21
C ARG A 114 2.61 5.40 -4.94
N THR A 115 1.29 5.50 -4.75
CA THR A 115 0.31 4.71 -5.51
C THR A 115 0.36 5.07 -6.99
N PHE A 116 0.44 6.36 -7.33
CA PHE A 116 0.63 6.80 -8.71
C PHE A 116 1.94 6.28 -9.34
N LEU A 117 3.05 6.27 -8.60
CA LEU A 117 4.31 5.70 -9.09
C LEU A 117 4.22 4.21 -9.35
N ASN A 118 3.62 3.44 -8.43
CA ASN A 118 3.47 2.01 -8.61
C ASN A 118 2.54 1.69 -9.78
N MET A 119 1.50 2.50 -9.99
CA MET A 119 0.66 2.43 -11.18
C MET A 119 1.44 2.73 -12.46
N GLY A 120 2.27 3.78 -12.45
CA GLY A 120 3.11 4.13 -13.58
C GLY A 120 4.13 3.05 -13.93
N GLU A 121 4.78 2.44 -12.93
CA GLU A 121 5.72 1.33 -13.15
C GLU A 121 5.01 0.10 -13.73
N PHE A 122 3.78 -0.19 -13.27
CA PHE A 122 2.95 -1.23 -13.85
C PHE A 122 2.66 -0.96 -15.33
N LEU A 123 2.18 0.24 -15.66
CA LEU A 123 1.87 0.66 -17.02
C LEU A 123 3.09 0.62 -17.95
N TYR A 124 4.24 1.11 -17.46
CA TYR A 124 5.50 1.11 -18.21
C TYR A 124 5.96 -0.31 -18.56
N ARG A 125 5.82 -1.26 -17.63
CA ARG A 125 6.21 -2.66 -17.85
C ARG A 125 5.29 -3.39 -18.82
N ASN A 126 4.05 -2.92 -18.96
CA ASN A 126 3.07 -3.44 -19.91
C ASN A 126 2.97 -2.57 -21.18
N ASP A 127 4.04 -1.85 -21.52
CA ASP A 127 4.20 -1.03 -22.73
C ASP A 127 3.15 0.09 -22.93
N HIS A 128 2.42 0.46 -21.87
CA HIS A 128 1.53 1.63 -21.85
C HIS A 128 2.30 2.89 -21.44
N CYS A 129 3.30 3.28 -22.23
CA CYS A 129 4.28 4.29 -21.86
C CYS A 129 3.66 5.69 -21.64
N GLU A 130 2.71 6.11 -22.46
CA GLU A 130 2.01 7.39 -22.33
C GLU A 130 1.18 7.45 -21.05
N ALA A 131 0.48 6.36 -20.73
CA ALA A 131 -0.28 6.26 -19.48
C ALA A 131 0.67 6.23 -18.26
N ALA A 132 1.83 5.59 -18.37
CA ALA A 132 2.85 5.60 -17.33
C ALA A 132 3.39 7.02 -17.08
N ILE A 133 3.58 7.82 -18.13
CA ILE A 133 3.97 9.22 -18.03
C ILE A 133 2.89 10.00 -17.26
N GLY A 134 1.62 9.92 -17.67
CA GLY A 134 0.52 10.63 -17.00
C GLY A 134 0.36 10.23 -15.53
N ALA A 135 0.57 8.96 -15.18
CA ALA A 135 0.59 8.51 -13.80
C ALA A 135 1.74 9.15 -13.00
N ALA A 136 2.96 9.17 -13.55
CA ALA A 136 4.13 9.76 -12.89
C ALA A 136 4.06 11.30 -12.78
N GLU A 137 3.42 11.97 -13.72
CA GLU A 137 3.23 13.43 -13.71
C GLU A 137 2.43 13.90 -12.48
N ASN A 138 1.53 13.07 -11.95
CA ASN A 138 0.81 13.38 -10.71
C ASN A 138 1.75 13.60 -9.50
N VAL A 139 2.99 13.13 -9.58
CA VAL A 139 4.04 13.35 -8.56
C VAL A 139 4.86 14.60 -8.87
N THR A 140 5.21 14.83 -10.14
CA THR A 140 6.10 15.94 -10.53
C THR A 140 5.44 17.30 -10.34
N ILE A 141 4.12 17.39 -10.50
CA ILE A 141 3.36 18.64 -10.30
C ILE A 141 3.21 19.04 -8.83
N ARG A 142 3.59 18.18 -7.87
CA ARG A 142 3.40 18.44 -6.43
C ARG A 142 4.58 19.21 -5.87
N LYS A 143 4.32 20.44 -5.43
CA LYS A 143 5.34 21.38 -4.93
C LYS A 143 6.14 20.85 -3.73
N TYR A 144 5.55 19.99 -2.90
CA TYR A 144 6.18 19.49 -1.68
C TYR A 144 6.41 17.96 -1.69
N ALA A 145 6.33 17.31 -2.86
CA ALA A 145 6.71 15.91 -2.97
C ALA A 145 8.17 15.70 -2.56
N HIS A 146 8.41 14.68 -1.73
CA HIS A 146 9.74 14.32 -1.27
C HIS A 146 10.70 14.09 -2.47
N PRO A 147 11.96 14.56 -2.41
CA PRO A 147 12.88 14.47 -3.55
C PRO A 147 13.09 13.05 -4.09
N SER A 148 13.04 12.01 -3.25
CA SER A 148 13.14 10.61 -3.72
C SER A 148 11.92 10.15 -4.56
N LEU A 149 10.73 10.68 -4.29
CA LEU A 149 9.54 10.43 -5.12
C LEU A 149 9.65 11.17 -6.45
N ARG A 150 10.15 12.42 -6.42
CA ARG A 150 10.42 13.19 -7.65
C ARG A 150 11.48 12.53 -8.52
N PHE A 151 12.56 12.02 -7.92
CA PHE A 151 13.55 11.20 -8.60
C PHE A 151 12.86 10.04 -9.33
N SER A 152 12.07 9.25 -8.59
CA SER A 152 11.40 8.06 -9.12
C SER A 152 10.43 8.41 -10.25
N ALA A 153 9.68 9.50 -10.11
CA ALA A 153 8.75 9.99 -11.12
C ALA A 153 9.47 10.42 -12.41
N HIS A 154 10.48 11.29 -12.29
CA HIS A 154 11.24 11.74 -13.45
C HIS A 154 12.00 10.59 -14.12
N PHE A 155 12.55 9.67 -13.34
CA PHE A 155 13.23 8.48 -13.86
C PHE A 155 12.27 7.58 -14.64
N LEU A 156 11.06 7.36 -14.13
CA LEU A 156 10.03 6.60 -14.83
C LEU A 156 9.59 7.29 -16.12
N ILE A 157 9.32 8.60 -16.10
CA ILE A 157 8.96 9.37 -17.29
C ILE A 157 10.07 9.29 -18.35
N ALA A 158 11.34 9.44 -17.93
CA ALA A 158 12.47 9.35 -18.84
C ALA A 158 12.56 7.99 -19.53
N ARG A 159 12.40 6.90 -18.77
CA ARG A 159 12.37 5.53 -19.32
C ARG A 159 11.21 5.32 -20.29
N SER A 160 10.04 5.88 -20.00
CA SER A 160 8.89 5.84 -20.90
C SER A 160 9.16 6.59 -22.21
N TYR A 161 9.71 7.81 -22.15
CA TYR A 161 10.11 8.54 -23.35
C TYR A 161 11.17 7.81 -24.15
N GLN A 162 12.13 7.17 -23.49
CA GLN A 162 13.15 6.36 -24.15
C GLN A 162 12.53 5.16 -24.89
N LYS A 163 11.56 4.45 -24.29
CA LYS A 163 10.81 3.37 -24.98
C LYS A 163 10.04 3.87 -26.21
N LEU A 164 9.59 5.13 -26.17
CA LEU A 164 8.90 5.80 -27.27
C LEU A 164 9.86 6.42 -28.32
N ASN A 165 11.17 6.22 -28.19
CA ASN A 165 12.21 6.84 -29.04
C ASN A 165 12.21 8.38 -29.02
N LEU A 166 11.72 8.98 -27.93
CA LEU A 166 11.70 10.43 -27.69
C LEU A 166 12.93 10.83 -26.86
N THR A 167 14.11 10.73 -27.49
CA THR A 167 15.42 10.82 -26.82
C THR A 167 15.64 12.15 -26.09
N ASP A 168 15.28 13.29 -26.70
CA ASP A 168 15.51 14.61 -26.09
C ASP A 168 14.68 14.78 -24.81
N GLN A 169 13.42 14.33 -24.83
CA GLN A 169 12.54 14.33 -23.67
C GLN A 169 13.04 13.38 -22.59
N ALA A 170 13.55 12.20 -22.98
CA ALA A 170 14.16 11.26 -22.06
C ALA A 170 15.37 11.88 -21.34
N ILE A 171 16.27 12.53 -22.08
CA ILE A 171 17.44 13.23 -21.51
C ILE A 171 17.01 14.30 -20.52
N LEU A 172 16.05 15.16 -20.90
CA LEU A 172 15.53 16.20 -20.00
C LEU A 172 15.00 15.62 -18.69
N HIS A 173 14.26 14.52 -18.74
CA HIS A 173 13.70 13.90 -17.55
C HIS A 173 14.74 13.14 -16.72
N TYR A 174 15.75 12.52 -17.33
CA TYR A 174 16.86 11.95 -16.57
C TYR A 174 17.67 13.03 -15.85
N GLN A 175 17.89 14.20 -16.46
CA GLN A 175 18.55 15.34 -15.79
C GLN A 175 17.77 15.78 -14.55
N LYS A 176 16.45 15.96 -14.67
CA LYS A 176 15.56 16.27 -13.54
C LYS A 176 15.56 15.17 -12.48
N ALA A 177 15.64 13.91 -12.88
CA ALA A 177 15.78 12.79 -11.95
C ALA A 177 17.08 12.94 -11.13
N VAL A 178 18.24 13.13 -11.79
CA VAL A 178 19.53 13.32 -11.10
C VAL A 178 19.48 14.51 -10.13
N GLU A 179 18.92 15.65 -10.53
CA GLU A 179 18.76 16.82 -9.67
C GLU A 179 17.93 16.50 -8.41
N ALA A 180 16.78 15.83 -8.58
CA ALA A 180 15.94 15.40 -7.47
C ALA A 180 16.67 14.39 -6.56
N GLY A 181 17.43 13.47 -7.14
CA GLY A 181 18.23 12.48 -6.41
C GLY A 181 19.31 13.13 -5.55
N LYS A 182 20.00 14.15 -6.07
CA LYS A 182 21.00 14.95 -5.33
C LYS A 182 20.39 15.75 -4.18
N SER A 183 19.12 16.08 -4.27
CA SER A 183 18.38 16.84 -3.25
C SER A 183 17.84 15.97 -2.11
N VAL A 184 18.05 14.65 -2.12
CA VAL A 184 17.65 13.75 -1.03
C VAL A 184 18.62 13.92 0.15
N PRO A 185 18.15 14.20 1.39
CA PRO A 185 19.01 14.56 2.53
C PRO A 185 19.79 13.39 3.15
N TYR A 186 19.65 12.19 2.60
CA TYR A 186 20.32 10.97 3.06
C TYR A 186 20.96 10.25 1.87
N LYS A 187 21.80 9.25 2.15
CA LYS A 187 22.45 8.43 1.12
C LYS A 187 21.39 7.83 0.18
N PHE A 188 21.32 8.36 -1.04
CA PHE A 188 20.36 7.96 -2.06
C PHE A 188 21.10 7.62 -3.35
N ASN A 189 20.77 6.47 -3.94
CA ASN A 189 21.41 6.02 -5.17
C ASN A 189 20.63 6.53 -6.40
N TYR A 190 21.18 7.53 -7.07
CA TYR A 190 20.67 8.07 -8.33
C TYR A 190 21.53 7.70 -9.55
N SER A 191 22.52 6.81 -9.38
CA SER A 191 23.49 6.46 -10.43
C SER A 191 22.85 5.83 -11.67
N SER A 192 21.68 5.20 -11.53
CA SER A 192 20.94 4.64 -12.67
C SER A 192 20.51 5.72 -13.67
N ALA A 193 20.15 6.92 -13.20
CA ALA A 193 19.81 8.05 -14.06
C ALA A 193 21.06 8.64 -14.73
N GLU A 194 22.18 8.72 -14.00
CA GLU A 194 23.46 9.19 -14.55
C GLU A 194 23.97 8.26 -15.66
N LYS A 195 23.92 6.94 -15.44
CA LYS A 195 24.29 5.94 -16.45
C LYS A 195 23.40 6.05 -17.69
N ALA A 196 22.10 6.24 -17.53
CA ALA A 196 21.19 6.41 -18.65
C ALA A 196 21.51 7.69 -19.46
N LEU A 197 21.85 8.81 -18.79
CA LEU A 197 22.30 10.02 -19.48
C LEU A 197 23.58 9.80 -20.29
N GLN A 198 24.58 9.13 -19.70
CA GLN A 198 25.84 8.84 -20.39
C GLN A 198 25.63 7.97 -21.65
N GLN A 199 24.65 7.08 -21.62
CA GLN A 199 24.31 6.21 -22.76
C GLN A 199 23.55 6.95 -23.87
N LEU A 200 22.78 7.99 -23.51
CA LEU A 200 21.95 8.75 -24.45
C LEU A 200 22.67 9.98 -25.03
N GLN A 201 23.72 10.46 -24.37
CA GLN A 201 24.54 11.54 -24.91
C GLN A 201 25.53 10.99 -25.95
N PRO A 202 25.72 11.67 -27.09
CA PRO A 202 26.77 11.31 -28.04
C PRO A 202 28.10 11.29 -27.30
N GLN A 203 28.86 10.20 -27.41
CA GLN A 203 30.23 10.23 -26.92
C GLN A 203 30.99 11.26 -27.74
N GLU A 204 31.54 12.28 -27.07
CA GLU A 204 32.52 13.16 -27.71
C GLU A 204 33.65 12.27 -28.22
N VAL A 205 33.69 12.06 -29.53
CA VAL A 205 34.85 11.45 -30.18
C VAL A 205 35.97 12.45 -29.99
N LYS A 206 36.82 12.20 -28.98
CA LYS A 206 38.06 12.96 -28.83
C LYS A 206 38.88 12.77 -30.12
N PRO A 207 39.25 13.86 -30.81
CA PRO A 207 40.07 13.78 -32.01
C PRO A 207 41.45 13.19 -31.73
#